data_AF-A0A0J8B2V1-F1
#
_entry.id   AF-A0A0J8B2V1-F1
#
_cell.length_a   1.000
_cell.length_b   1.000
_cell.length_c   1.000
_cell.angle_alpha   90.00
_cell.angle_beta   90.00
_cell.angle_gamma   90.00
#
_symmetry.space_group_name_H-M   'P 1'
#
loop_
_entity.id
_entity.type
_entity.pdbx_description
1 polymer ?
#
loop_
_entity_poly.entity_id
_entity_poly.type
_entity_poly.pdbx_seq_one_letter_code
_entity_poly.pdbx_strand_id
1 'polypeptide(L)'
;MHLGKVIQGPKEALRGYVKRLNLEALQIQDLNAGVAFDAFIRGLRPGSFKFDLVKKKITTLTEALREAEAFIHATEVCAEAKQPEVKKVEEAVQPKKICPRRLTLGQ
;
A
#
# COMPACT_ATOMS: atom_id res chain seq x y z
N MET A 1 4.22 23.15 13.35
CA MET A 1 3.76 21.77 13.13
C MET A 1 2.23 21.78 13.10
N HIS A 2 1.60 21.29 12.04
CA HIS A 2 0.13 21.25 11.92
C HIS A 2 -0.25 19.95 11.25
N LEU A 3 -0.81 19.01 12.01
CA LEU A 3 -1.33 17.73 11.49
C LEU A 3 -2.21 17.91 10.25
N GLY A 4 -2.96 19.02 10.17
CA GLY A 4 -3.77 19.39 9.01
C GLY A 4 -3.02 19.63 7.70
N LYS A 5 -1.68 19.69 7.70
CA LYS A 5 -0.85 19.77 6.48
C LYS A 5 -0.40 18.40 5.98
N VAL A 6 -0.56 17.35 6.78
CA VAL A 6 -0.19 15.98 6.38
C VAL A 6 -1.34 15.42 5.54
N ILE A 7 -1.13 15.39 4.23
CA ILE A 7 -2.11 14.88 3.25
C ILE A 7 -1.50 13.67 2.55
N GLN A 8 -2.29 12.62 2.40
CA GLN A 8 -1.90 11.42 1.68
C GLN A 8 -1.69 11.75 0.19
N GLY A 9 -0.49 11.47 -0.30
CA GLY A 9 -0.14 11.71 -1.70
C GLY A 9 -0.91 10.79 -2.67
N PRO A 10 -1.05 11.18 -3.95
CA PRO A 10 -1.82 10.41 -4.94
C PRO A 10 -1.28 8.99 -5.17
N LYS A 11 0.02 8.78 -4.99
CA LYS A 11 0.71 7.49 -5.11
C LYS A 11 1.21 6.94 -3.78
N GLU A 12 0.91 7.62 -2.68
CA GLU A 12 1.40 7.22 -1.36
C GLU A 12 0.53 6.08 -0.80
N ALA A 13 1.19 5.00 -0.39
CA ALA A 13 0.54 3.92 0.35
C ALA A 13 0.04 4.41 1.71
N LEU A 14 -1.05 3.82 2.22
CA LEU A 14 -1.63 4.18 3.51
C LEU A 14 -0.59 4.13 4.64
N ARG A 15 0.26 3.10 4.65
CA ARG A 15 1.38 2.95 5.61
C ARG A 15 2.32 4.14 5.62
N GLY A 16 2.67 4.69 4.46
CA GLY A 16 3.52 5.87 4.35
C GLY A 16 2.86 7.11 4.97
N TYR A 17 1.57 7.30 4.67
CA TYR A 17 0.80 8.42 5.21
C TYR A 17 0.68 8.35 6.74
N VAL A 18 0.27 7.20 7.29
CA VAL A 18 0.13 6.99 8.74
C VAL A 18 1.45 7.23 9.46
N LYS A 19 2.57 6.75 8.89
CA LYS A 19 3.91 6.98 9.45
C LYS A 19 4.23 8.48 9.55
N ARG A 20 3.95 9.27 8.50
CA ARG A 20 4.21 10.71 8.51
C ARG A 20 3.30 11.47 9.47
N LEU A 21 2.02 11.09 9.53
CA LEU A 21 1.08 11.69 10.48
C LEU A 21 1.52 11.44 11.93
N ASN A 22 1.92 10.21 12.25
CA ASN A 22 2.40 9.85 13.58
C ASN A 22 3.68 10.61 13.94
N LEU A 23 4.62 10.77 13.01
CA LEU A 23 5.83 11.57 13.23
C LEU A 23 5.51 13.05 13.51
N GLU A 24 4.54 13.64 12.82
CA GLU A 24 4.09 15.01 13.09
C GLU A 24 3.36 15.09 14.44
N ALA A 25 2.57 14.08 14.79
CA ALA A 25 1.84 14.00 16.06
C ALA A 25 2.79 13.95 17.28
N LEU A 26 3.89 13.22 17.18
CA LEU A 26 4.90 13.11 18.25
C LEU A 26 5.57 14.45 18.59
N GLN A 27 5.54 15.43 17.69
CA GLN A 27 6.12 16.76 17.92
C GLN A 27 5.17 17.71 18.65
N ILE A 28 3.93 17.30 18.93
CA ILE A 28 2.89 18.13 19.55
C ILE A 28 2.69 17.65 20.99
N GLN A 29 3.04 18.50 21.95
CA GLN A 29 2.71 18.26 23.37
C GLN A 29 1.19 18.34 23.56
N ASP A 30 0.65 17.47 24.42
CA ASP A 30 -0.78 17.41 24.78
C ASP A 30 -1.73 17.35 23.57
N LEU A 31 -1.39 16.51 22.58
CA LEU A 31 -2.20 16.37 21.36
C LEU A 31 -3.63 15.90 21.67
N ASN A 32 -4.60 16.74 21.33
CA ASN A 32 -6.02 16.36 21.40
C ASN A 32 -6.34 15.26 20.37
N ALA A 33 -6.83 14.11 20.86
CA ALA A 33 -7.19 12.97 20.04
C ALA A 33 -8.26 13.29 18.99
N GLY A 34 -9.21 14.18 19.29
CA GLY A 34 -10.22 14.63 18.33
C GLY A 34 -9.61 15.40 17.15
N VAL A 35 -8.71 16.34 17.44
CA VAL A 35 -7.97 17.09 16.40
C VAL A 35 -7.11 16.17 15.53
N ALA A 36 -6.48 15.17 16.15
CA ALA A 36 -5.71 14.17 15.43
C ALA A 36 -6.58 13.26 14.56
N PHE A 37 -7.76 12.86 15.05
CA PHE A 37 -8.75 12.12 14.25
C PHE A 37 -9.24 12.93 13.06
N ASP A 38 -9.62 14.19 13.25
CA ASP A 38 -10.05 15.07 12.16
C ASP A 38 -8.95 15.26 11.12
N ALA A 39 -7.70 15.46 11.56
CA ALA A 39 -6.56 15.56 10.67
C ALA A 39 -6.31 14.25 9.90
N PHE A 40 -6.43 13.09 10.56
CA PHE A 40 -6.33 11.79 9.92
C PHE A 40 -7.38 11.64 8.81
N ILE A 41 -8.67 11.84 9.12
CA ILE A 41 -9.75 11.66 8.14
C ILE A 41 -9.64 12.66 6.98
N ARG A 42 -9.29 13.92 7.28
CA ARG A 42 -9.17 14.97 6.26
C ARG A 42 -7.93 14.78 5.39
N GLY A 43 -6.85 14.23 5.94
CA GLY A 43 -5.61 13.95 5.22
C GLY A 43 -5.68 12.70 4.34
N LEU A 44 -6.60 11.76 4.59
CA LEU A 44 -6.79 10.61 3.72
C LEU A 44 -7.29 11.01 2.33
N ARG A 45 -6.67 10.43 1.30
CA ARG A 45 -7.15 10.50 -0.08
C ARG A 45 -8.49 9.76 -0.21
N PRO A 46 -9.35 10.14 -1.17
CA PRO A 46 -10.52 9.34 -1.52
C PRO A 46 -10.13 7.92 -1.92
N GLY A 47 -10.88 6.91 -1.46
CA GLY A 47 -10.60 5.51 -1.76
C GLY A 47 -11.34 4.55 -0.83
N SER A 48 -11.11 3.25 -1.02
CA SER A 48 -11.76 2.16 -0.27
C SER A 48 -11.58 2.32 1.23
N PHE A 49 -10.36 2.54 1.71
CA PHE A 49 -10.10 2.70 3.14
C PHE A 49 -10.92 3.84 3.76
N LYS A 50 -10.93 5.03 3.16
CA LYS A 50 -11.71 6.17 3.66
C LYS A 50 -13.21 5.89 3.64
N PHE A 51 -13.70 5.21 2.61
CA PHE A 51 -15.09 4.78 2.52
C PHE A 51 -15.46 3.77 3.62
N ASP A 52 -14.58 2.81 3.90
CA ASP A 52 -14.78 1.79 4.93
C ASP A 52 -14.89 2.39 6.33
N LEU A 53 -14.08 3.41 6.64
CA LEU A 53 -14.18 4.14 7.92
C LEU A 53 -15.57 4.77 8.10
N VAL A 54 -16.11 5.40 7.05
CA VAL A 54 -17.45 6.01 7.06
C VAL A 54 -18.52 4.93 7.22
N LYS A 55 -18.42 3.84 6.45
CA LYS A 55 -19.36 2.71 6.51
C LYS A 55 -19.40 2.07 7.90
N LYS A 56 -18.24 1.91 8.54
CA LYS A 56 -18.10 1.36 9.90
C LYS A 56 -18.45 2.37 11.00
N LYS A 57 -18.73 3.63 10.64
CA LYS A 57 -19.01 4.73 11.58
C LYS A 57 -17.90 4.92 12.62
N ILE A 58 -16.65 4.85 12.17
CA ILE A 58 -15.50 5.08 13.04
C ILE A 58 -15.48 6.55 13.49
N THR A 59 -15.39 6.79 14.79
CA THR A 59 -15.42 8.15 15.38
C THR A 59 -14.22 8.48 16.25
N THR A 60 -13.26 7.57 16.40
CA THR A 60 -12.09 7.77 17.27
C THR A 60 -10.78 7.49 16.52
N LEU A 61 -9.71 8.19 16.92
CA LEU A 61 -8.38 7.98 16.34
C LEU A 61 -7.89 6.54 16.53
N THR A 62 -8.06 5.99 17.74
CA THR A 62 -7.62 4.63 18.07
C THR A 62 -8.26 3.59 17.16
N GLU A 63 -9.56 3.68 16.93
CA GLU A 63 -10.25 2.78 16.02
C GLU A 63 -9.82 2.96 14.56
N ALA A 64 -9.61 4.21 14.12
CA ALA A 64 -9.13 4.50 12.78
C ALA A 64 -7.73 3.94 12.51
N LEU A 65 -6.84 4.00 13.51
CA LEU A 65 -5.49 3.43 13.43
C LEU A 65 -5.52 1.89 13.41
N ARG A 66 -6.38 1.27 14.23
CA ARG A 66 -6.60 -0.18 14.21
C ARG A 66 -7.10 -0.65 12.83
N GLU A 67 -8.06 0.07 12.26
CA GLU A 67 -8.57 -0.20 10.92
C GLU A 67 -7.50 0.02 9.84
N ALA A 68 -6.65 1.04 9.98
CA ALA A 68 -5.54 1.27 9.07
C ALA A 68 -4.54 0.09 9.09
N GLU A 69 -4.19 -0.39 10.27
CA GLU A 69 -3.31 -1.55 10.44
C GLU A 69 -3.90 -2.80 9.78
N ALA A 70 -5.17 -3.11 10.06
CA ALA A 70 -5.86 -4.24 9.46
C ALA A 70 -5.93 -4.13 7.93
N PHE A 71 -6.23 -2.94 7.40
CA PHE A 71 -6.27 -2.70 5.96
C PHE A 71 -4.89 -2.85 5.33
N ILE A 72 -3.84 -2.28 5.93
CA ILE A 72 -2.45 -2.41 5.45
C ILE A 72 -2.06 -3.89 5.39
N HIS A 73 -2.27 -4.63 6.47
CA HIS A 73 -1.95 -6.06 6.54
C HIS A 73 -2.70 -6.86 5.47
N ALA A 74 -4.01 -6.62 5.30
CA ALA A 74 -4.79 -7.28 4.25
C ALA A 74 -4.28 -6.95 2.84
N THR A 75 -3.88 -5.70 2.58
CA THR A 75 -3.32 -5.32 1.27
C THR A 75 -1.95 -5.95 1.01
N GLU A 76 -1.12 -6.12 2.04
CA GLU A 76 0.18 -6.80 1.93
C GLU A 76 -0.02 -8.29 1.60
N VAL A 77 -0.85 -8.99 2.38
CA VAL A 77 -1.16 -10.42 2.14
C VAL A 77 -1.77 -10.66 0.74
N CYS A 78 -2.71 -9.81 0.31
CA CYS A 78 -3.31 -9.93 -1.02
C CYS A 78 -2.37 -9.53 -2.17
N ALA A 79 -1.32 -8.76 -1.92
CA ALA A 79 -0.31 -8.45 -2.92
C ALA A 79 0.67 -9.61 -3.09
N GLU A 80 1.05 -10.29 -2.01
CA GLU A 80 1.92 -11.47 -2.02
C GLU A 80 1.28 -12.64 -2.77
N ALA A 81 -0.04 -12.82 -2.65
CA ALA A 81 -0.80 -13.84 -3.38
C ALA A 81 -0.85 -13.64 -4.91
N LYS A 82 -0.37 -12.50 -5.43
CA LYS A 82 -0.29 -12.22 -6.88
C LYS A 82 1.09 -12.53 -7.47
N GLN A 83 2.03 -13.02 -6.69
CA GLN A 83 3.25 -13.62 -7.20
C GLN A 83 2.88 -14.96 -7.88
N PRO A 84 3.08 -15.15 -9.20
CA PRO A 84 2.92 -16.46 -9.79
C PRO A 84 3.96 -17.38 -9.15
N GLU A 85 3.51 -18.50 -8.59
CA GLU A 85 4.38 -19.60 -8.17
C GLU A 85 5.18 -20.07 -9.39
N VAL A 86 6.40 -19.55 -9.59
CA VAL A 86 7.35 -20.13 -10.54
C VAL A 86 7.89 -21.41 -9.90
N LYS A 87 7.11 -22.48 -10.01
CA LYS A 87 7.65 -23.84 -9.97
C LYS A 87 8.47 -24.03 -11.25
N LYS A 88 9.80 -23.93 -11.15
CA LYS A 88 10.68 -24.71 -12.00
C LYS A 88 12.02 -24.97 -11.34
N VAL A 89 12.21 -26.24 -11.03
CA VAL A 89 13.51 -26.92 -10.92
C VAL A 89 14.39 -26.46 -12.07
N GLU A 90 15.57 -25.93 -11.77
CA GLU A 90 16.63 -25.71 -12.76
C GLU A 90 17.91 -26.39 -12.23
N GLU A 91 17.95 -27.71 -12.44
CA GLU A 91 19.20 -28.45 -12.61
C GLU A 91 19.77 -28.02 -13.97
N ALA A 92 20.99 -27.49 -13.93
CA ALA A 92 21.67 -26.92 -15.08
C ALA A 92 22.11 -28.00 -16.08
N VAL A 93 21.51 -28.03 -17.26
CA VAL A 93 22.15 -28.55 -18.48
C VAL A 93 21.80 -27.64 -19.66
N GLN A 94 22.80 -26.89 -20.11
CA GLN A 94 22.75 -26.09 -21.33
C GLN A 94 22.71 -26.97 -22.58
N PRO A 95 22.07 -26.52 -23.67
CA PRO A 95 22.59 -26.79 -25.00
C PRO A 95 22.84 -25.52 -25.83
N LYS A 96 23.97 -25.60 -26.54
CA LYS A 96 24.60 -24.60 -27.40
C LYS A 96 23.74 -24.23 -28.62
N LYS A 97 23.93 -22.99 -29.05
CA LYS A 97 23.38 -22.31 -30.23
C LYS A 97 23.58 -23.12 -31.51
N ILE A 98 22.50 -23.40 -32.25
CA ILE A 98 22.56 -23.74 -33.68
C ILE A 98 21.39 -23.04 -34.38
N CYS A 99 21.70 -22.04 -35.21
CA CYS A 99 20.77 -21.48 -36.19
C CYS A 99 20.81 -22.38 -37.44
N PRO A 100 19.67 -22.76 -38.03
CA PRO A 100 19.63 -23.16 -39.43
C PRO A 100 18.98 -22.11 -40.32
N ARG A 101 19.48 -22.07 -41.54
CA ARG A 101 19.32 -21.04 -42.57
C ARG A 101 17.93 -21.03 -43.23
N ARG A 102 17.59 -19.82 -43.69
CA ARG A 102 16.70 -19.43 -44.80
C ARG A 102 16.24 -20.59 -45.71
N LEU A 103 14.93 -20.84 -45.74
CA LEU A 103 14.24 -21.65 -46.75
C LEU A 103 14.18 -20.88 -48.08
N THR A 104 14.62 -21.49 -49.17
CA THR A 104 14.37 -21.02 -50.54
C THR A 104 13.15 -21.71 -51.12
N LEU A 105 12.39 -20.91 -51.87
CA LEU A 105 11.09 -21.17 -52.50
C LEU A 105 11.20 -22.06 -53.76
N GLY A 106 10.24 -22.98 -53.89
CA GLY A 106 9.68 -23.66 -55.07
C GLY A 106 10.46 -23.79 -56.39
N GLN A 107 10.51 -25.01 -56.93
CA GLN A 107 9.53 -25.52 -57.91
C GLN A 107 9.62 -27.05 -57.98
#